data_AF-A5D215-F1
#
_entry.id   AF-A5D215-F1
#
_cell.length_a   1.000
_cell.length_b   1.000
_cell.length_c   1.000
_cell.angle_alpha   90.00
_cell.angle_beta   90.00
_cell.angle_gamma   90.00
#
_symmetry.space_group_name_H-M   'P 1'
#
loop_
_entity.id
_entity.type
_entity.pdbx_description
1 polymer ?
#
loop_
_entity_poly.entity_id
_entity_poly.type
_entity_poly.pdbx_seq_one_letter_code
_entity_poly.pdbx_strand_id
1 'polypeptide(L)'
;MKSVLLGNGINIQFGGKAYSNDFIMKRIIFNARSNRYDPLFGGLISGKEIERIFRAFVDIANKTLNGDYDGVGNADDQEAIKDFKSRYIAPILKYYEIMLEDWFLLIRLFFITNADIKDQWQSVKQGFERMILDAIYNEGLLNNVHQRMNKKVKKYLKSFDYIFSLNYDRNIEALTGREVFHLHGDYSSLADSEDPGTIQGYIRHQAGEPTIVIEEFRHCFCNALLDYSGELKFKRASDIIKCTNEMNRWLELSRRNVDEFKKQIAALKEKDKNAYQYVITYIHNPTLRVGTDYHFEKLSNLEGELHIIGLSPNNDSHIFKCINESKLDKVCFYYYSEKDKNVSINKPYKLLNVEDLWKSLDAEKKKYNCSYPIPDDPMVDKFIEVFNALSFDPIPKEKIIDEVNSIPQFKVDQLCAMVRKELEEQKERGNPKNEDELIRGFNEISRIGLREGVLPSALFMLYTMNAKKYKD
;
A
#
# COMPACT_ATOMS: atom_id res chain seq x y z
N MET A 1 11.20 -7.48 -28.21
CA MET A 1 10.43 -7.72 -26.97
C MET A 1 10.00 -6.38 -26.39
N LYS A 2 8.77 -6.26 -25.92
CA LYS A 2 8.23 -5.06 -25.27
C LYS A 2 7.60 -5.44 -23.95
N SER A 3 8.02 -4.77 -22.88
CA SER A 3 7.51 -5.01 -21.53
C SER A 3 6.96 -3.72 -20.92
N VAL A 4 6.11 -3.86 -19.90
CA VAL A 4 5.59 -2.73 -19.13
C VAL A 4 5.73 -2.96 -17.64
N LEU A 5 6.10 -1.93 -16.90
CA LEU A 5 6.12 -1.86 -15.44
C LEU A 5 5.08 -0.83 -14.99
N LEU A 6 4.18 -1.27 -14.10
CA LEU A 6 3.04 -0.49 -13.62
C LEU A 6 3.20 -0.17 -12.13
N GLY A 7 3.17 1.11 -11.79
CA GLY A 7 3.09 1.58 -10.39
C GLY A 7 1.68 1.99 -9.98
N ASN A 8 1.53 2.50 -8.75
CA ASN A 8 0.24 2.88 -8.16
C ASN A 8 -0.49 4.00 -8.92
N GLY A 9 0.22 4.74 -9.79
CA GLY A 9 -0.40 5.72 -10.68
C GLY A 9 -1.51 5.13 -11.55
N ILE A 10 -1.50 3.83 -11.87
CA ILE A 10 -2.59 3.19 -12.60
C ILE A 10 -3.87 3.08 -11.74
N ASN A 11 -3.73 2.73 -10.47
CA ASN A 11 -4.85 2.68 -9.52
C ASN A 11 -5.39 4.08 -9.25
N ILE A 12 -4.53 5.09 -9.16
CA ILE A 12 -4.97 6.49 -9.04
C ILE A 12 -5.66 6.98 -10.33
N GLN A 13 -5.22 6.52 -11.50
CA GLN A 13 -5.82 6.91 -12.79
C GLN A 13 -7.27 6.44 -12.89
N PHE A 14 -7.51 5.15 -12.61
CA PHE A 14 -8.82 4.53 -12.82
C PHE A 14 -9.66 4.43 -11.55
N GLY A 15 -9.02 4.28 -10.39
CA GLY A 15 -9.67 4.21 -9.08
C GLY A 15 -9.94 5.59 -8.45
N GLY A 16 -9.20 6.62 -8.86
CA GLY A 16 -9.39 8.00 -8.40
C GLY A 16 -8.64 8.32 -7.10
N LYS A 17 -9.04 9.41 -6.43
CA LYS A 17 -8.36 9.91 -5.22
C LYS A 17 -8.37 8.92 -4.06
N ALA A 18 -9.29 7.96 -4.03
CA ALA A 18 -9.36 6.90 -3.03
C ALA A 18 -8.05 6.11 -2.86
N TYR A 19 -7.19 6.06 -3.89
CA TYR A 19 -5.90 5.36 -3.88
C TYR A 19 -4.70 6.31 -3.85
N SER A 20 -4.93 7.60 -3.56
CA SER A 20 -3.86 8.55 -3.26
C SER A 20 -3.34 8.37 -1.83
N ASN A 21 -2.11 8.80 -1.58
CA ASN A 21 -1.50 8.78 -0.24
C ASN A 21 -2.41 9.41 0.81
N ASP A 22 -2.91 10.63 0.55
CA ASP A 22 -3.77 11.38 1.47
C ASP A 22 -4.99 10.56 1.93
N PHE A 23 -5.73 9.98 0.97
CA PHE A 23 -6.93 9.20 1.26
C PHE A 23 -6.63 7.88 1.96
N ILE A 24 -5.52 7.21 1.59
CA ILE A 24 -5.11 5.96 2.26
C ILE A 24 -4.75 6.26 3.72
N MET A 25 -3.95 7.31 3.97
CA MET A 25 -3.56 7.69 5.32
C MET A 25 -4.75 8.11 6.18
N LYS A 26 -5.66 8.92 5.62
CA LYS A 26 -6.92 9.26 6.30
C LYS A 26 -7.71 8.01 6.63
N ARG A 27 -7.89 7.10 5.68
CA ARG A 27 -8.67 5.86 5.88
C ARG A 27 -8.17 5.04 7.07
N ILE A 28 -6.86 4.97 7.32
CA ILE A 28 -6.31 4.31 8.52
C ILE A 28 -6.94 4.89 9.80
N ILE A 29 -6.95 6.21 9.94
CA ILE A 29 -7.49 6.87 11.14
C ILE A 29 -8.99 6.62 11.28
N PHE A 30 -9.77 6.76 10.20
CA PHE A 30 -11.22 6.54 10.28
C PHE A 30 -11.58 5.07 10.54
N ASN A 31 -10.84 4.14 9.95
CA ASN A 31 -10.96 2.72 10.24
C ASN A 31 -10.66 2.44 11.71
N ALA A 32 -9.56 2.98 12.23
CA ALA A 32 -9.20 2.86 13.64
C ALA A 32 -10.30 3.42 14.56
N ARG A 33 -10.79 4.63 14.29
CA ARG A 33 -11.87 5.28 15.07
C ARG A 33 -13.22 4.59 14.97
N SER A 34 -13.37 3.69 14.02
CA SER A 34 -14.54 2.83 13.84
C SER A 34 -14.36 1.45 14.48
N ASN A 35 -13.28 1.24 15.25
CA ASN A 35 -12.91 -0.03 15.87
C ASN A 35 -12.65 -1.16 14.86
N ARG A 36 -12.40 -0.83 13.59
CA ARG A 36 -12.13 -1.84 12.55
C ARG A 36 -10.89 -2.66 12.89
N TYR A 37 -9.89 -2.06 13.53
CA TYR A 37 -8.63 -2.74 13.83
C TYR A 37 -8.60 -3.46 15.18
N ASP A 38 -9.68 -3.45 15.97
CA ASP A 38 -9.72 -4.15 17.26
C ASP A 38 -9.31 -5.64 17.12
N PRO A 39 -9.75 -6.39 16.08
CA PRO A 39 -9.36 -7.78 15.87
C PRO A 39 -7.88 -7.96 15.53
N LEU A 40 -7.27 -7.03 14.78
CA LEU A 40 -5.83 -7.08 14.43
C LEU A 40 -4.91 -6.96 15.65
N PHE A 41 -5.38 -6.27 16.70
CA PHE A 41 -4.60 -5.97 17.89
C PHE A 41 -5.13 -6.65 19.17
N GLY A 42 -6.15 -7.51 19.06
CA GLY A 42 -6.76 -8.18 20.21
C GLY A 42 -7.29 -7.20 21.28
N GLY A 43 -7.70 -5.99 20.87
CA GLY A 43 -8.12 -4.92 21.77
C GLY A 43 -7.03 -4.30 22.63
N LEU A 44 -5.74 -4.60 22.40
CA LEU A 44 -4.61 -4.07 23.17
C LEU A 44 -4.39 -2.56 22.96
N ILE A 45 -4.80 -2.05 21.80
CA ILE A 45 -4.73 -0.63 21.47
C ILE A 45 -6.07 -0.20 20.87
N SER A 46 -6.63 0.89 21.41
CA SER A 46 -7.88 1.46 20.92
C SER A 46 -7.66 2.28 19.64
N GLY A 47 -8.74 2.47 18.88
CA GLY A 47 -8.74 3.37 17.73
C GLY A 47 -8.28 4.81 18.04
N LYS A 48 -8.58 5.31 19.24
CA LYS A 48 -8.14 6.64 19.71
C LYS A 48 -6.62 6.68 19.92
N GLU A 49 -6.04 5.61 20.43
CA GLU A 49 -4.59 5.51 20.65
C GLU A 49 -3.84 5.36 19.32
N ILE A 50 -4.36 4.58 18.38
CA ILE A 50 -3.83 4.51 17.01
C ILE A 50 -3.81 5.92 16.40
N GLU A 51 -4.92 6.66 16.45
CA GLU A 51 -4.95 8.05 15.95
C GLU A 51 -3.89 8.93 16.60
N ARG A 52 -3.75 8.87 17.93
CA ARG A 52 -2.75 9.65 18.68
C ARG A 52 -1.33 9.32 18.23
N ILE A 53 -1.02 8.05 17.98
CA ILE A 53 0.30 7.62 17.48
C ILE A 53 0.57 8.26 16.12
N PHE A 54 -0.33 8.11 15.14
CA PHE A 54 -0.11 8.69 13.81
C PHE A 54 0.05 10.22 13.87
N ARG A 55 -0.71 10.91 14.74
CA ARG A 55 -0.54 12.35 14.93
C ARG A 55 0.79 12.72 15.59
N ALA A 56 1.21 11.98 16.62
CA ALA A 56 2.49 12.22 17.32
C ALA A 56 3.72 12.00 16.41
N PHE A 57 3.60 11.13 15.42
CA PHE A 57 4.67 10.86 14.46
C PHE A 57 4.97 12.02 13.50
N VAL A 58 4.07 13.02 13.41
CA VAL A 58 4.38 14.29 12.73
C VAL A 58 5.54 15.01 13.42
N ASP A 59 5.64 14.93 14.75
CA ASP A 59 6.76 15.52 15.48
C ASP A 59 8.06 14.77 15.19
N ILE A 60 8.02 13.44 15.11
CA ILE A 60 9.18 12.62 14.74
C ILE A 60 9.65 12.98 13.32
N ALA A 61 8.72 13.11 12.38
CA ALA A 61 9.00 13.52 11.01
C ALA A 61 9.72 14.88 10.97
N ASN A 62 9.19 15.89 11.68
CA ASN A 62 9.80 17.22 11.72
C ASN A 62 11.17 17.22 12.42
N LYS A 63 11.36 16.43 13.48
CA LYS A 63 12.67 16.22 14.11
C LYS A 63 13.68 15.59 13.14
N THR A 64 13.25 14.64 12.30
CA THR A 64 14.07 14.10 11.21
C THR A 64 14.48 15.19 10.22
N LEU A 65 13.57 16.10 9.84
CA LEU A 65 13.90 17.23 8.96
C LEU A 65 14.94 18.18 9.57
N ASN A 66 14.84 18.41 10.87
CA ASN A 66 15.75 19.30 11.61
C ASN A 66 17.14 18.70 11.87
N GLY A 67 17.33 17.42 11.56
CA GLY A 67 18.63 16.73 11.70
C GLY A 67 18.85 16.04 13.04
N ASP A 68 17.83 15.95 13.90
CA ASP A 68 17.92 15.31 15.22
C ASP A 68 18.33 13.82 15.13
N TYR A 69 18.17 13.21 13.96
CA TYR A 69 18.46 11.80 13.69
C TYR A 69 19.65 11.57 12.73
N ASP A 70 20.37 12.61 12.28
CA ASP A 70 21.40 12.51 11.22
C ASP A 70 22.57 11.54 11.54
N GLY A 71 22.78 11.22 12.82
CA GLY A 71 23.81 10.29 13.29
C GLY A 71 23.30 8.95 13.81
N VAL A 72 22.00 8.66 13.64
CA VAL A 72 21.34 7.48 14.21
C VAL A 72 21.30 6.33 13.21
N GLY A 73 21.31 5.09 13.72
CA GLY A 73 21.07 3.90 12.91
C GLY A 73 22.29 3.39 12.14
N ASN A 74 22.05 2.45 11.23
CA ASN A 74 23.05 1.88 10.33
C ASN A 74 23.14 2.68 9.01
N ALA A 75 23.93 2.18 8.05
CA ALA A 75 24.08 2.84 6.74
C ALA A 75 22.75 2.99 5.98
N ASP A 76 21.89 1.96 6.01
CA ASP A 76 20.58 1.99 5.35
C ASP A 76 19.66 3.04 6.00
N ASP A 77 19.66 3.10 7.34
CA ASP A 77 18.91 4.11 8.11
C ASP A 77 19.38 5.53 7.73
N GLN A 78 20.69 5.75 7.63
CA GLN A 78 21.28 7.04 7.28
C GLN A 78 21.00 7.47 5.83
N GLU A 79 21.00 6.54 4.88
CA GLU A 79 20.62 6.81 3.49
C GLU A 79 19.14 7.20 3.40
N ALA A 80 18.27 6.46 4.10
CA ALA A 80 16.84 6.75 4.15
C ALA A 80 16.54 8.12 4.80
N ILE A 81 17.26 8.51 5.86
CA ILE A 81 17.15 9.86 6.45
C ILE A 81 17.51 10.94 5.42
N LYS A 82 18.61 10.76 4.67
CA LYS A 82 19.04 11.72 3.64
C LYS A 82 18.00 11.85 2.53
N ASP A 83 17.48 10.71 2.05
CA ASP A 83 16.42 10.69 1.05
C ASP A 83 15.16 11.40 1.56
N PHE A 84 14.71 11.09 2.78
CA PHE A 84 13.58 11.75 3.44
C PHE A 84 13.77 13.27 3.46
N LYS A 85 14.89 13.76 3.99
CA LYS A 85 15.19 15.21 4.06
C LYS A 85 15.27 15.89 2.69
N SER A 86 15.66 15.16 1.64
CA SER A 86 15.69 15.70 0.28
C SER A 86 14.30 15.92 -0.33
N ARG A 87 13.32 15.10 0.09
CA ARG A 87 11.94 15.14 -0.44
C ARG A 87 11.04 16.11 0.33
N TYR A 88 11.20 16.20 1.63
CA TYR A 88 10.42 17.09 2.49
C TYR A 88 11.20 18.38 2.77
N ILE A 89 10.87 19.42 2.01
CA ILE A 89 11.55 20.73 2.07
C ILE A 89 10.86 21.77 2.97
N ALA A 90 9.70 21.40 3.54
CA ALA A 90 8.91 22.26 4.41
C ALA A 90 8.42 21.47 5.63
N PRO A 91 8.09 22.15 6.74
CA PRO A 91 7.52 21.49 7.91
C PRO A 91 6.26 20.71 7.55
N ILE A 92 6.18 19.49 8.07
CA ILE A 92 5.03 18.61 7.91
C ILE A 92 3.99 19.02 8.95
N LEU A 93 2.79 19.38 8.50
CA LEU A 93 1.72 19.86 9.37
C LEU A 93 0.67 18.77 9.62
N LYS A 94 0.53 17.82 8.70
CA LYS A 94 -0.51 16.81 8.75
C LYS A 94 0.07 15.42 8.49
N TYR A 95 -0.38 14.44 9.27
CA TYR A 95 0.10 13.05 9.18
C TYR A 95 -0.02 12.48 7.76
N TYR A 96 -1.06 12.84 7.02
CA TYR A 96 -1.31 12.34 5.68
C TYR A 96 -0.42 12.97 4.59
N GLU A 97 0.42 13.93 4.94
CA GLU A 97 1.48 14.48 4.07
C GLU A 97 2.70 13.56 4.02
N ILE A 98 2.87 12.68 5.01
CA ILE A 98 3.93 11.67 5.06
C ILE A 98 3.58 10.55 4.07
N MET A 99 4.50 10.23 3.17
CA MET A 99 4.36 9.14 2.20
C MET A 99 4.34 7.78 2.91
N LEU A 100 3.56 6.84 2.39
CA LEU A 100 3.29 5.53 3.01
C LEU A 100 4.51 4.82 3.59
N GLU A 101 5.57 4.66 2.81
CA GLU A 101 6.72 3.87 3.25
C GLU A 101 7.67 4.63 4.20
N ASP A 102 7.60 5.96 4.22
CA ASP A 102 8.37 6.77 5.16
C ASP A 102 7.92 6.55 6.61
N TRP A 103 6.68 6.09 6.82
CA TRP A 103 6.22 5.68 8.13
C TRP A 103 7.12 4.62 8.76
N PHE A 104 7.61 3.67 7.98
CA PHE A 104 8.52 2.64 8.48
C PHE A 104 9.86 3.24 8.91
N LEU A 105 10.37 4.26 8.22
CA LEU A 105 11.55 5.00 8.65
C LEU A 105 11.28 5.71 9.98
N LEU A 106 10.18 6.46 10.10
CA LEU A 106 9.87 7.19 11.33
C LEU A 106 9.71 6.27 12.54
N ILE A 107 9.08 5.11 12.36
CA ILE A 107 8.95 4.09 13.42
C ILE A 107 10.32 3.53 13.77
N ARG A 108 11.15 3.24 12.76
CA ARG A 108 12.53 2.78 12.95
C ARG A 108 13.34 3.78 13.78
N LEU A 109 13.26 5.07 13.45
CA LEU A 109 13.96 6.14 14.17
C LEU A 109 13.49 6.26 15.62
N PHE A 110 12.18 6.25 15.86
CA PHE A 110 11.62 6.25 17.21
C PHE A 110 12.21 5.12 18.05
N PHE A 111 12.20 3.88 17.55
CA PHE A 111 12.69 2.73 18.31
C PHE A 111 14.20 2.70 18.49
N ILE A 112 15.01 3.13 17.52
CA ILE A 112 16.47 3.17 17.72
C ILE A 112 16.85 4.18 18.82
N THR A 113 16.12 5.29 18.95
CA THR A 113 16.40 6.31 19.96
C THR A 113 15.85 6.00 21.36
N ASN A 114 15.05 4.93 21.51
CA ASN A 114 14.50 4.49 22.79
C ASN A 114 15.02 3.08 23.12
N ALA A 115 16.16 3.03 23.82
CA ALA A 115 16.94 1.81 24.02
C ALA A 115 16.19 0.70 24.79
N ASP A 116 15.25 1.06 25.65
CA ASP A 116 14.42 0.18 26.47
C ASP A 116 13.40 -0.63 25.66
N ILE A 117 12.98 -0.12 24.50
CA ILE A 117 11.97 -0.74 23.63
C ILE A 117 12.47 -1.08 22.23
N LYS A 118 13.75 -0.82 21.92
CA LYS A 118 14.36 -0.96 20.60
C LYS A 118 14.03 -2.29 19.89
N ASP A 119 13.97 -3.39 20.62
CA ASP A 119 13.74 -4.73 20.08
C ASP A 119 12.27 -4.98 19.67
N GLN A 120 11.33 -4.10 20.05
CA GLN A 120 9.91 -4.21 19.70
C GLN A 120 9.58 -3.66 18.30
N TRP A 121 10.55 -3.01 17.64
CA TRP A 121 10.39 -2.37 16.33
C TRP A 121 9.70 -3.27 15.30
N GLN A 122 10.10 -4.54 15.19
CA GLN A 122 9.57 -5.45 14.16
C GLN A 122 8.07 -5.73 14.35
N SER A 123 7.64 -5.93 15.59
CA SER A 123 6.22 -6.15 15.91
C SER A 123 5.38 -4.91 15.62
N VAL A 124 5.90 -3.71 15.92
CA VAL A 124 5.20 -2.46 15.61
C VAL A 124 5.18 -2.19 14.12
N LYS A 125 6.28 -2.43 13.40
CA LYS A 125 6.32 -2.37 11.93
C LYS A 125 5.21 -3.23 11.33
N GLN A 126 5.09 -4.49 11.78
CA GLN A 126 4.04 -5.40 11.30
C GLN A 126 2.62 -4.86 11.58
N GLY A 127 2.38 -4.26 12.74
CA GLY A 127 1.09 -3.61 13.04
C GLY A 127 0.75 -2.48 12.04
N PHE A 128 1.73 -1.63 11.73
CA PHE A 128 1.59 -0.57 10.73
C PHE A 128 1.43 -1.11 9.31
N GLU A 129 2.19 -2.14 8.93
CA GLU A 129 2.05 -2.82 7.63
C GLU A 129 0.62 -3.31 7.43
N ARG A 130 0.03 -3.98 8.43
CA ARG A 130 -1.35 -4.48 8.34
C ARG A 130 -2.37 -3.36 8.18
N MET A 131 -2.23 -2.26 8.93
CA MET A 131 -3.12 -1.10 8.80
C MET A 131 -3.00 -0.41 7.44
N ILE A 132 -1.77 -0.22 6.96
CA ILE A 132 -1.49 0.36 5.63
C ILE A 132 -2.05 -0.53 4.53
N LEU A 133 -1.82 -1.84 4.60
CA LEU A 133 -2.35 -2.82 3.65
C LEU A 133 -3.87 -2.85 3.63
N ASP A 134 -4.54 -2.82 4.79
CA ASP A 134 -6.01 -2.75 4.85
C ASP A 134 -6.54 -1.45 4.22
N ALA A 135 -5.87 -0.34 4.52
CA ALA A 135 -6.25 0.94 3.96
C ALA A 135 -6.09 0.94 2.44
N ILE A 136 -4.98 0.47 1.88
CA ILE A 136 -4.80 0.34 0.43
C ILE A 136 -5.88 -0.56 -0.19
N TYR A 137 -6.14 -1.72 0.44
CA TYR A 137 -7.13 -2.70 -0.02
C TYR A 137 -8.53 -2.12 -0.16
N ASN A 138 -8.87 -1.12 0.66
CA ASN A 138 -10.10 -0.34 0.57
C ASN A 138 -11.35 -1.22 0.56
N GLU A 139 -11.43 -2.16 1.51
CA GLU A 139 -12.55 -3.11 1.63
C GLU A 139 -12.81 -3.93 0.35
N GLY A 140 -11.74 -4.22 -0.40
CA GLY A 140 -11.80 -5.00 -1.64
C GLY A 140 -12.20 -4.19 -2.87
N LEU A 141 -12.59 -2.92 -2.73
CA LEU A 141 -12.91 -2.06 -3.88
C LEU A 141 -11.71 -1.89 -4.82
N LEU A 142 -10.49 -1.98 -4.29
CA LEU A 142 -9.26 -1.95 -5.09
C LEU A 142 -9.27 -2.99 -6.22
N ASN A 143 -9.75 -4.21 -5.97
CA ASN A 143 -9.76 -5.29 -6.95
C ASN A 143 -10.76 -5.09 -8.11
N ASN A 144 -11.59 -4.04 -8.04
CA ASN A 144 -12.58 -3.71 -9.06
C ASN A 144 -12.18 -2.52 -9.94
N VAL A 145 -11.00 -1.93 -9.73
CA VAL A 145 -10.55 -0.76 -10.52
C VAL A 145 -10.46 -1.07 -12.02
N HIS A 146 -10.12 -2.30 -12.39
CA HIS A 146 -10.09 -2.75 -13.79
C HIS A 146 -11.41 -2.56 -14.53
N GLN A 147 -12.55 -2.59 -13.85
CA GLN A 147 -13.87 -2.41 -14.46
C GLN A 147 -14.05 -1.01 -15.07
N ARG A 148 -13.24 -0.05 -14.62
CA ARG A 148 -13.22 1.33 -15.14
C ARG A 148 -12.27 1.52 -16.32
N MET A 149 -11.48 0.50 -16.68
CA MET A 149 -10.54 0.54 -17.81
C MET A 149 -11.25 0.18 -19.12
N ASN A 150 -11.12 1.05 -20.12
CA ASN A 150 -11.79 0.86 -21.40
C ASN A 150 -11.10 -0.20 -22.29
N LYS A 151 -11.72 -0.52 -23.45
CA LYS A 151 -11.19 -1.51 -24.40
C LYS A 151 -9.82 -1.14 -24.99
N LYS A 152 -9.51 0.15 -25.16
CA LYS A 152 -8.22 0.62 -25.68
C LYS A 152 -7.10 0.39 -24.66
N VAL A 153 -7.34 0.69 -23.38
CA VAL A 153 -6.41 0.38 -22.28
C VAL A 153 -6.15 -1.13 -22.21
N LYS A 154 -7.20 -1.95 -22.25
CA LYS A 154 -7.06 -3.42 -22.30
C LYS A 154 -6.19 -3.88 -23.47
N LYS A 155 -6.45 -3.37 -24.69
CA LYS A 155 -5.68 -3.73 -25.89
C LYS A 155 -4.23 -3.29 -25.78
N TYR A 156 -3.97 -2.09 -25.25
CA TYR A 156 -2.63 -1.57 -25.04
C TYR A 156 -1.82 -2.45 -24.07
N LEU A 157 -2.37 -2.74 -22.90
CA LEU A 157 -1.69 -3.59 -21.91
C LEU A 157 -1.48 -5.03 -22.41
N LYS A 158 -2.44 -5.58 -23.18
CA LYS A 158 -2.29 -6.90 -23.83
C LYS A 158 -1.18 -6.96 -24.89
N SER A 159 -0.73 -5.82 -25.41
CA SER A 159 0.27 -5.79 -26.48
C SER A 159 1.70 -6.01 -26.00
N PHE A 160 1.93 -5.99 -24.69
CA PHE A 160 3.23 -6.26 -24.07
C PHE A 160 3.46 -7.76 -23.90
N ASP A 161 4.71 -8.18 -24.10
CA ASP A 161 5.18 -9.54 -23.89
C ASP A 161 5.16 -9.88 -22.39
N TYR A 162 5.71 -8.98 -21.57
CA TYR A 162 5.73 -9.09 -20.11
C TYR A 162 5.09 -7.87 -19.42
N ILE A 163 4.37 -8.13 -18.34
CA ILE A 163 3.72 -7.12 -17.51
C ILE A 163 4.26 -7.29 -16.09
N PHE A 164 4.87 -6.25 -15.55
CA PHE A 164 5.33 -6.16 -14.17
C PHE A 164 4.45 -5.17 -13.42
N SER A 165 4.22 -5.41 -12.13
CA SER A 165 3.44 -4.53 -11.27
C SER A 165 4.13 -4.37 -9.92
N LEU A 166 4.11 -3.15 -9.39
CA LEU A 166 4.41 -2.87 -7.98
C LEU A 166 3.14 -2.84 -7.11
N ASN A 167 1.97 -2.91 -7.74
CA ASN A 167 0.70 -2.91 -7.03
C ASN A 167 0.37 -4.32 -6.51
N TYR A 168 -0.26 -4.37 -5.34
CA TYR A 168 -0.65 -5.61 -4.66
C TYR A 168 -1.96 -6.21 -5.19
N ASP A 169 -2.74 -5.46 -5.98
CA ASP A 169 -3.98 -5.93 -6.59
C ASP A 169 -3.76 -6.71 -7.88
N ARG A 170 -4.81 -7.39 -8.35
CA ARG A 170 -4.79 -8.20 -9.57
C ARG A 170 -5.63 -7.63 -10.70
N ASN A 171 -5.76 -6.30 -10.75
CA ASN A 171 -6.62 -5.64 -11.74
C ASN A 171 -6.16 -5.91 -13.17
N ILE A 172 -4.86 -6.03 -13.40
CA ILE A 172 -4.30 -6.17 -14.75
C ILE A 172 -4.51 -7.58 -15.27
N GLU A 173 -4.40 -8.61 -14.41
CA GLU A 173 -4.79 -9.97 -14.75
C GLU A 173 -6.29 -10.07 -14.98
N ALA A 174 -7.13 -9.47 -14.13
CA ALA A 174 -8.57 -9.46 -14.32
C ALA A 174 -8.97 -8.78 -15.65
N LEU A 175 -8.30 -7.69 -16.03
CA LEU A 175 -8.55 -6.98 -17.27
C LEU A 175 -8.11 -7.78 -18.50
N THR A 176 -6.90 -8.32 -18.46
CA THR A 176 -6.18 -8.83 -19.64
C THR A 176 -6.21 -10.36 -19.76
N GLY A 177 -6.32 -11.09 -18.66
CA GLY A 177 -6.09 -12.53 -18.60
C GLY A 177 -4.64 -12.92 -18.88
N ARG A 178 -3.70 -11.98 -18.76
CA ARG A 178 -2.25 -12.22 -18.89
C ARG A 178 -1.65 -12.42 -17.51
N GLU A 179 -0.53 -13.15 -17.47
CA GLU A 179 0.34 -13.21 -16.30
C GLU A 179 0.95 -11.84 -16.02
N VAL A 180 1.04 -11.50 -14.73
CA VAL A 180 1.66 -10.28 -14.23
C VAL A 180 2.68 -10.67 -13.16
N PHE A 181 3.89 -10.13 -13.26
CA PHE A 181 4.96 -10.36 -12.29
C PHE A 181 4.89 -9.28 -11.20
N HIS A 182 4.45 -9.68 -10.00
CA HIS A 182 4.29 -8.78 -8.86
C HIS A 182 5.61 -8.59 -8.13
N LEU A 183 6.28 -7.49 -8.42
CA LEU A 183 7.61 -7.18 -7.90
C LEU A 183 7.59 -6.86 -6.40
N HIS A 184 6.43 -6.50 -5.86
CA HIS A 184 6.24 -6.25 -4.42
C HIS A 184 5.26 -7.24 -3.76
N GLY A 185 4.99 -8.39 -4.39
CA GLY A 185 3.96 -9.32 -3.91
C GLY A 185 2.53 -8.85 -4.19
N ASP A 186 1.55 -9.61 -3.71
CA ASP A 186 0.14 -9.42 -4.04
C ASP A 186 -0.81 -9.90 -2.92
N TYR A 187 -2.03 -9.36 -2.87
CA TYR A 187 -3.01 -9.68 -1.83
C TYR A 187 -3.54 -11.13 -1.85
N SER A 188 -3.39 -11.86 -2.97
CA SER A 188 -3.87 -13.22 -3.09
C SER A 188 -2.90 -14.26 -2.52
N SER A 189 -1.61 -13.90 -2.43
CA SER A 189 -0.55 -14.74 -1.90
C SER A 189 -0.31 -14.46 -0.42
N LEU A 190 -0.38 -15.50 0.43
CA LEU A 190 -0.08 -15.37 1.86
C LEU A 190 1.42 -15.11 2.08
N ALA A 191 1.75 -14.45 3.18
CA ALA A 191 3.12 -14.36 3.65
C ALA A 191 3.73 -15.76 3.83
N ASP A 192 5.04 -15.89 3.62
CA ASP A 192 5.71 -17.20 3.63
C ASP A 192 5.41 -18.01 4.91
N SER A 193 5.35 -17.35 6.07
CA SER A 193 5.03 -18.00 7.35
C SER A 193 3.61 -18.56 7.45
N GLU A 194 2.65 -18.01 6.69
CA GLU A 194 1.24 -18.41 6.72
C GLU A 194 0.86 -19.34 5.56
N ASP A 195 1.77 -19.58 4.61
CA ASP A 195 1.54 -20.43 3.44
C ASP A 195 2.15 -21.83 3.64
N PRO A 196 1.33 -22.89 3.80
CA PRO A 196 1.81 -24.27 3.95
C PRO A 196 2.59 -24.79 2.73
N GLY A 197 2.52 -24.09 1.58
CA GLY A 197 3.32 -24.37 0.40
C GLY A 197 4.77 -23.88 0.49
N THR A 198 5.15 -23.14 1.54
CA THR A 198 6.54 -22.78 1.82
C THR A 198 7.16 -23.64 2.92
N ILE A 199 8.49 -23.67 3.01
CA ILE A 199 9.20 -24.36 4.10
C ILE A 199 8.75 -23.82 5.47
N GLN A 200 8.66 -22.49 5.62
CA GLN A 200 8.30 -21.87 6.89
C GLN A 200 6.87 -22.24 7.32
N GLY A 201 5.90 -22.04 6.44
CA GLY A 201 4.50 -22.33 6.75
C GLY A 201 4.26 -23.82 6.96
N TYR A 202 4.95 -24.69 6.23
CA TYR A 202 4.89 -26.13 6.44
C TYR A 202 5.38 -26.53 7.83
N ILE A 203 6.53 -26.00 8.29
CA ILE A 203 7.08 -26.30 9.62
C ILE A 203 6.08 -25.90 10.71
N ARG A 204 5.51 -24.70 10.61
CA ARG A 204 4.52 -24.20 11.58
C ARG A 204 3.27 -25.06 11.61
N HIS A 205 2.75 -25.41 10.43
CA HIS A 205 1.60 -26.28 10.30
C HIS A 205 1.86 -27.67 10.91
N GLN A 206 3.05 -28.26 10.68
CA GLN A 206 3.42 -29.54 11.29
C GLN A 206 3.57 -29.46 12.82
N ALA A 207 4.01 -28.32 13.35
CA ALA A 207 4.10 -28.09 14.79
C ALA A 207 2.71 -27.89 15.45
N GLY A 208 1.63 -27.87 14.66
CA GLY A 208 0.28 -27.59 15.16
C GLY A 208 0.10 -26.14 15.60
N GLU A 209 0.96 -25.22 15.13
CA GLU A 209 0.80 -23.81 15.43
C GLU A 209 -0.49 -23.29 14.76
N PRO A 210 -1.35 -22.58 15.50
CA PRO A 210 -2.54 -21.99 14.91
C PRO A 210 -2.12 -20.94 13.88
N THR A 211 -2.88 -20.84 12.79
CA THR A 211 -2.76 -19.71 11.89
C THR A 211 -3.05 -18.42 12.67
N ILE A 212 -2.24 -17.39 12.44
CA ILE A 212 -2.49 -16.05 12.99
C ILE A 212 -3.30 -15.20 12.01
N VAL A 213 -3.67 -15.77 10.86
CA VAL A 213 -4.49 -15.11 9.85
C VAL A 213 -5.89 -14.88 10.39
N ILE A 214 -6.29 -13.62 10.40
CA ILE A 214 -7.66 -13.21 10.72
C ILE A 214 -8.41 -13.10 9.40
N GLU A 215 -9.45 -13.90 9.19
CA GLU A 215 -10.08 -14.08 7.87
C GLU A 215 -10.62 -12.77 7.27
N GLU A 216 -11.26 -11.92 8.07
CA GLU A 216 -11.72 -10.58 7.65
C GLU A 216 -10.57 -9.62 7.26
N PHE A 217 -9.35 -9.92 7.70
CA PHE A 217 -8.12 -9.20 7.37
C PHE A 217 -7.13 -10.05 6.59
N ARG A 218 -7.59 -11.11 5.91
CA ARG A 218 -6.68 -12.07 5.25
C ARG A 218 -5.70 -11.37 4.29
N HIS A 219 -6.12 -10.31 3.62
CA HIS A 219 -5.28 -9.48 2.74
C HIS A 219 -4.12 -8.79 3.48
N CYS A 220 -4.20 -8.56 4.78
CA CYS A 220 -3.11 -7.99 5.59
C CYS A 220 -2.03 -9.01 5.94
N PHE A 221 -2.27 -10.31 5.71
CA PHE A 221 -1.31 -11.40 5.93
C PHE A 221 -0.74 -11.90 4.60
N CYS A 222 -0.67 -11.01 3.60
CA CYS A 222 -0.12 -11.30 2.29
C CYS A 222 1.41 -11.18 2.24
N ASN A 223 2.00 -11.57 1.11
CA ASN A 223 3.44 -11.47 0.86
C ASN A 223 3.91 -10.07 0.40
N ALA A 224 3.18 -9.01 0.74
CA ALA A 224 3.54 -7.65 0.34
C ALA A 224 4.96 -7.27 0.82
N LEU A 225 5.72 -6.65 -0.07
CA LEU A 225 7.07 -6.17 0.16
C LEU A 225 7.03 -4.66 0.45
N LEU A 226 6.86 -4.33 1.74
CA LEU A 226 6.78 -2.96 2.25
C LEU A 226 8.00 -2.66 3.12
N ASP A 227 8.78 -1.64 2.77
CA ASP A 227 9.88 -1.17 3.60
C ASP A 227 10.26 0.28 3.24
N TYR A 228 10.94 0.98 4.15
CA TYR A 228 11.39 2.36 3.91
C TYR A 228 12.62 2.43 3.00
N SER A 229 13.32 1.30 2.80
CA SER A 229 14.53 1.23 1.98
C SER A 229 14.37 0.24 0.83
N GLY A 230 14.65 0.74 -0.38
CA GLY A 230 14.75 -0.12 -1.56
C GLY A 230 15.81 -1.22 -1.41
N GLU A 231 16.93 -0.95 -0.75
CA GLU A 231 17.97 -1.97 -0.54
C GLU A 231 17.52 -3.06 0.43
N LEU A 232 16.73 -2.72 1.46
CA LEU A 232 16.12 -3.73 2.35
C LEU A 232 15.13 -4.64 1.59
N LYS A 233 14.31 -4.05 0.70
CA LYS A 233 13.43 -4.82 -0.20
C LYS A 233 14.23 -5.75 -1.12
N PHE A 234 15.30 -5.23 -1.74
CA PHE A 234 16.18 -6.00 -2.61
C PHE A 234 16.89 -7.14 -1.86
N LYS A 235 17.38 -6.86 -0.66
CA LYS A 235 18.05 -7.83 0.20
C LYS A 235 17.12 -8.97 0.58
N ARG A 236 15.87 -8.69 0.95
CA ARG A 236 14.87 -9.74 1.25
C ARG A 236 14.69 -10.70 0.07
N ALA A 237 14.47 -10.18 -1.13
CA ALA A 237 14.33 -11.02 -2.32
C ALA A 237 15.62 -11.80 -2.65
N SER A 238 16.77 -11.15 -2.53
CA SER A 238 18.09 -11.77 -2.78
C SER A 238 18.40 -12.89 -1.79
N ASP A 239 18.03 -12.74 -0.52
CA ASP A 239 18.27 -13.74 0.52
C ASP A 239 17.39 -14.99 0.31
N ILE A 240 16.17 -14.83 -0.21
CA ILE A 240 15.32 -15.96 -0.64
C ILE A 240 15.98 -16.75 -1.77
N ILE A 241 16.54 -16.07 -2.79
CA ILE A 241 17.24 -16.72 -3.91
C ILE A 241 18.49 -17.46 -3.41
N LYS A 242 19.32 -16.82 -2.58
CA LYS A 242 20.50 -17.47 -1.98
C LYS A 242 20.11 -18.71 -1.17
N CYS A 243 19.07 -18.60 -0.34
CA CYS A 243 18.55 -19.72 0.43
C CYS A 243 18.06 -20.84 -0.49
N THR A 244 17.38 -20.51 -1.60
CA THR A 244 16.93 -21.49 -2.59
C THR A 244 18.09 -22.25 -3.23
N ASN A 245 19.15 -21.54 -3.62
CA ASN A 245 20.35 -22.17 -4.16
C ASN A 245 21.03 -23.09 -3.15
N GLU A 246 21.11 -22.68 -1.89
CA GLU A 246 21.67 -23.52 -0.82
C GLU A 246 20.78 -24.74 -0.53
N MET A 247 19.46 -24.60 -0.51
CA MET A 247 18.52 -25.72 -0.35
C MET A 247 18.66 -26.74 -1.49
N ASN A 248 18.80 -26.28 -2.73
CA ASN A 248 19.07 -27.14 -3.88
C ASN A 248 20.42 -27.84 -3.77
N ARG A 249 21.47 -27.15 -3.29
CA ARG A 249 22.78 -27.76 -3.00
C ARG A 249 22.67 -28.90 -1.98
N TRP A 250 21.93 -28.69 -0.90
CA TRP A 250 21.68 -29.72 0.12
C TRP A 250 20.92 -30.91 -0.44
N LEU A 251 19.88 -30.65 -1.24
CA LEU A 251 19.12 -31.69 -1.91
C LEU A 251 20.00 -32.53 -2.86
N GLU A 252 20.83 -31.89 -3.66
CA GLU A 252 21.80 -32.59 -4.52
C GLU A 252 22.83 -33.39 -3.72
N LEU A 253 23.40 -32.82 -2.66
CA LEU A 253 24.36 -33.51 -1.80
C LEU A 253 23.74 -34.76 -1.15
N SER A 254 22.50 -34.66 -0.66
CA SER A 254 21.77 -35.77 -0.06
C SER A 254 21.54 -36.94 -1.04
N ARG A 255 21.49 -36.66 -2.35
CA ARG A 255 21.30 -37.66 -3.41
C ARG A 255 22.61 -38.22 -3.95
N ARG A 256 23.66 -37.39 -4.05
CA ARG A 256 24.94 -37.77 -4.69
C ARG A 256 25.98 -38.33 -3.73
N ASN A 257 26.03 -37.87 -2.48
CA ASN A 257 27.03 -38.29 -1.50
C ASN A 257 26.42 -38.31 -0.09
N VAL A 258 25.76 -39.43 0.23
CA VAL A 258 25.01 -39.62 1.47
C VAL A 258 25.89 -39.53 2.71
N ASP A 259 27.14 -40.01 2.66
CA ASP A 259 28.04 -39.98 3.81
C ASP A 259 28.52 -38.56 4.13
N GLU A 260 28.89 -37.79 3.10
CA GLU A 260 29.23 -36.38 3.28
C GLU A 260 28.01 -35.56 3.73
N PHE A 261 26.83 -35.84 3.17
CA PHE A 261 25.58 -35.23 3.63
C PHE A 261 25.36 -35.48 5.12
N LYS A 262 25.44 -36.74 5.59
CA LYS A 262 25.26 -37.11 7.01
C LYS A 262 26.24 -36.38 7.92
N LYS A 263 27.50 -36.25 7.49
CA LYS A 263 28.53 -35.51 8.24
C LYS A 263 28.19 -34.01 8.32
N GLN A 264 27.89 -33.37 7.19
CA GLN A 264 27.62 -31.93 7.18
C GLN A 264 26.30 -31.58 7.89
N ILE A 265 25.27 -32.40 7.75
CA ILE A 265 23.96 -32.13 8.37
C ILE A 265 23.99 -32.34 9.89
N ALA A 266 24.82 -33.27 10.39
CA ALA A 266 25.07 -33.43 11.82
C ALA A 266 25.76 -32.18 12.40
N ALA A 267 26.79 -31.67 11.71
CA ALA A 267 27.46 -30.43 12.10
C ALA A 267 26.51 -29.22 12.04
N LEU A 268 25.63 -29.14 11.04
CA LEU A 268 24.61 -28.09 10.96
C LEU A 268 23.64 -28.15 12.14
N LYS A 269 23.19 -29.36 12.52
CA LYS A 269 22.28 -29.55 13.65
C LYS A 269 22.83 -29.03 14.97
N GLU A 270 24.14 -29.20 15.20
CA GLU A 270 24.82 -28.68 16.39
C GLU A 270 24.97 -27.16 16.35
N LYS A 271 25.27 -26.60 15.17
CA LYS A 271 25.51 -25.16 14.98
C LYS A 271 24.22 -24.33 14.98
N ASP A 272 23.20 -24.79 14.25
CA ASP A 272 21.97 -24.06 14.01
C ASP A 272 20.80 -25.03 13.79
N LYS A 273 20.02 -25.25 14.85
CA LYS A 273 18.84 -26.14 14.84
C LYS A 273 17.76 -25.67 13.88
N ASN A 274 17.61 -24.35 13.67
CA ASN A 274 16.58 -23.81 12.80
C ASN A 274 16.96 -24.04 11.33
N ALA A 275 18.22 -23.75 10.97
CA ALA A 275 18.73 -24.04 9.63
C ALA A 275 18.70 -25.54 9.34
N TYR A 276 19.06 -26.39 10.32
CA TYR A 276 18.92 -27.84 10.20
C TYR A 276 17.48 -28.27 9.90
N GLN A 277 16.50 -27.75 10.66
CA GLN A 277 15.09 -28.06 10.44
C GLN A 277 14.64 -27.63 9.03
N TYR A 278 15.05 -26.45 8.58
CA TYR A 278 14.77 -25.94 7.23
C TYR A 278 15.29 -26.89 6.15
N VAL A 279 16.58 -27.25 6.21
CA VAL A 279 17.23 -28.15 5.22
C VAL A 279 16.55 -29.51 5.19
N ILE A 280 16.34 -30.13 6.36
CA ILE A 280 15.70 -31.44 6.45
C ILE A 280 14.26 -31.40 5.94
N THR A 281 13.52 -30.33 6.22
CA THR A 281 12.14 -30.17 5.73
C THR A 281 12.10 -30.11 4.21
N TYR A 282 12.99 -29.33 3.60
CA TYR A 282 13.08 -29.21 2.14
C TYR A 282 13.52 -30.51 1.46
N ILE A 283 14.49 -31.23 2.03
CA ILE A 283 14.95 -32.52 1.47
C ILE A 283 13.80 -33.54 1.42
N HIS A 284 12.99 -33.61 2.47
CA HIS A 284 11.83 -34.51 2.50
C HIS A 284 10.66 -34.02 1.63
N ASN A 285 10.55 -32.72 1.39
CA ASN A 285 9.46 -32.10 0.64
C ASN A 285 10.00 -31.10 -0.42
N PRO A 286 10.69 -31.57 -1.47
CA PRO A 286 11.40 -30.70 -2.42
C PRO A 286 10.47 -29.87 -3.32
N THR A 287 9.15 -30.04 -3.19
CA THR A 287 8.14 -29.21 -3.87
C THR A 287 7.78 -27.95 -3.07
N LEU A 288 8.20 -27.83 -1.81
CA LEU A 288 7.97 -26.63 -1.01
C LEU A 288 8.79 -25.46 -1.55
N ARG A 289 8.19 -24.27 -1.59
CA ARG A 289 8.92 -23.04 -1.90
C ARG A 289 9.77 -22.61 -0.70
N VAL A 290 10.94 -22.06 -0.97
CA VAL A 290 11.80 -21.49 0.08
C VAL A 290 11.23 -20.17 0.59
N GLY A 291 10.63 -19.39 -0.30
CA GLY A 291 9.91 -18.16 0.00
C GLY A 291 9.27 -17.59 -1.27
N THR A 292 8.73 -16.38 -1.16
CA THR A 292 8.12 -15.66 -2.27
C THR A 292 9.15 -15.27 -3.34
N ASP A 293 8.83 -15.55 -4.61
CA ASP A 293 9.59 -15.03 -5.77
C ASP A 293 9.05 -13.65 -6.16
N TYR A 294 9.82 -12.60 -5.88
CA TYR A 294 9.50 -11.21 -6.26
C TYR A 294 9.93 -10.88 -7.70
N HIS A 295 10.45 -11.85 -8.46
CA HIS A 295 10.78 -11.73 -9.87
C HIS A 295 11.79 -10.62 -10.24
N PHE A 296 12.63 -10.18 -9.30
CA PHE A 296 13.69 -9.20 -9.57
C PHE A 296 14.70 -9.71 -10.60
N GLU A 297 15.07 -11.00 -10.57
CA GLU A 297 15.95 -11.58 -11.60
C GLU A 297 15.35 -11.48 -13.00
N LYS A 298 14.02 -11.60 -13.13
CA LYS A 298 13.33 -11.46 -14.42
C LYS A 298 13.40 -10.03 -14.95
N LEU A 299 13.30 -9.04 -14.07
CA LEU A 299 13.49 -7.63 -14.43
C LEU A 299 14.97 -7.32 -14.74
N SER A 300 15.91 -7.83 -13.93
CA SER A 300 17.35 -7.62 -14.13
C SER A 300 17.91 -8.33 -15.36
N ASN A 301 17.23 -9.35 -15.90
CA ASN A 301 17.63 -10.02 -17.14
C ASN A 301 16.81 -9.59 -18.36
N LEU A 302 15.99 -8.53 -18.21
CA LEU A 302 15.09 -8.08 -19.27
C LEU A 302 15.88 -7.51 -20.47
N GLU A 303 15.39 -7.76 -21.68
CA GLU A 303 15.95 -7.29 -22.94
C GLU A 303 14.90 -6.48 -23.74
N GLY A 304 15.31 -5.73 -24.76
CA GLY A 304 14.37 -4.98 -25.61
C GLY A 304 13.91 -3.64 -25.00
N GLU A 305 12.61 -3.37 -25.07
CA GLU A 305 12.02 -2.09 -24.64
C GLU A 305 11.16 -2.24 -23.37
N LEU A 306 11.37 -1.35 -22.38
CA LEU A 306 10.55 -1.27 -21.17
C LEU A 306 9.76 0.04 -21.12
N HIS A 307 8.45 -0.04 -20.90
CA HIS A 307 7.59 1.10 -20.61
C HIS A 307 7.31 1.18 -19.11
N ILE A 308 7.55 2.31 -18.46
CA ILE A 308 7.32 2.51 -17.03
C ILE A 308 6.19 3.52 -16.87
N ILE A 309 5.07 3.10 -16.27
CA ILE A 309 3.85 3.91 -16.18
C ILE A 309 3.38 3.98 -14.73
N GLY A 310 3.17 5.20 -14.22
CA GLY A 310 2.59 5.43 -12.90
C GLY A 310 3.51 5.06 -11.73
N LEU A 311 4.82 4.99 -11.97
CA LEU A 311 5.83 4.80 -10.94
C LEU A 311 6.19 6.15 -10.30
N SER A 312 6.11 6.22 -8.98
CA SER A 312 6.78 7.27 -8.20
C SER A 312 8.17 6.73 -7.84
N PRO A 313 9.26 7.46 -8.10
CA PRO A 313 10.62 6.95 -7.87
C PRO A 313 10.98 6.75 -6.39
N ASN A 314 10.21 7.33 -5.47
CA ASN A 314 10.48 7.32 -4.03
C ASN A 314 10.48 5.89 -3.46
N ASN A 315 11.49 5.55 -2.64
CA ASN A 315 11.64 4.27 -1.90
C ASN A 315 11.70 2.98 -2.75
N ASP A 316 11.71 3.11 -4.08
CA ASP A 316 11.80 2.00 -5.05
C ASP A 316 13.10 2.00 -5.85
N SER A 317 14.19 2.51 -5.25
CA SER A 317 15.53 2.55 -5.84
C SER A 317 16.02 1.19 -6.37
N HIS A 318 15.64 0.10 -5.72
CA HIS A 318 15.94 -1.27 -6.14
C HIS A 318 15.36 -1.65 -7.52
N ILE A 319 14.22 -1.06 -7.89
CA ILE A 319 13.63 -1.27 -9.22
C ILE A 319 14.52 -0.64 -10.29
N PHE A 320 15.01 0.57 -10.04
CA PHE A 320 15.96 1.24 -10.94
C PHE A 320 17.32 0.52 -10.99
N LYS A 321 17.77 -0.06 -9.87
CA LYS A 321 18.95 -0.95 -9.84
C LYS A 321 18.77 -2.13 -10.80
N CYS A 322 17.64 -2.85 -10.71
CA CYS A 322 17.34 -3.96 -11.63
C CYS A 322 17.30 -3.50 -13.10
N ILE A 323 16.66 -2.37 -13.39
CA ILE A 323 16.60 -1.79 -14.74
C ILE A 323 18.01 -1.45 -15.26
N ASN A 324 18.86 -0.88 -14.42
CA ASN A 324 20.22 -0.48 -14.79
C ASN A 324 21.16 -1.69 -15.02
N GLU A 325 20.90 -2.80 -14.33
CA GLU A 325 21.62 -4.07 -14.53
C GLU A 325 21.16 -4.84 -15.77
N SER A 326 19.95 -4.55 -16.27
CA SER A 326 19.34 -5.25 -17.41
C SER A 326 20.05 -5.04 -18.76
N LYS A 327 19.61 -5.79 -19.77
CA LYS A 327 20.07 -5.66 -21.17
C LYS A 327 19.04 -4.91 -22.03
N LEU A 328 18.28 -4.00 -21.42
CA LEU A 328 17.32 -3.17 -22.14
C LEU A 328 18.03 -2.27 -23.16
N ASP A 329 17.51 -2.27 -24.38
CA ASP A 329 17.93 -1.37 -25.45
C ASP A 329 17.41 0.05 -25.19
N LYS A 330 16.21 0.15 -24.58
CA LYS A 330 15.51 1.41 -24.40
C LYS A 330 14.47 1.37 -23.28
N VAL A 331 14.33 2.49 -22.58
CA VAL A 331 13.24 2.73 -21.61
C VAL A 331 12.35 3.88 -22.06
N CYS A 332 11.02 3.72 -21.93
CA CYS A 332 10.03 4.79 -22.07
C CYS A 332 9.43 5.07 -20.69
N PHE A 333 9.85 6.17 -20.05
CA PHE A 333 9.37 6.56 -18.72
C PHE A 333 8.25 7.59 -18.85
N TYR A 334 7.05 7.24 -18.37
CA TYR A 334 5.89 8.12 -18.40
C TYR A 334 5.80 8.91 -17.09
N TYR A 335 6.26 10.15 -17.10
CA TYR A 335 6.25 11.03 -15.94
C TYR A 335 4.87 11.69 -15.77
N TYR A 336 4.47 11.95 -14.52
CA TYR A 336 3.23 12.66 -14.19
C TYR A 336 3.49 14.16 -13.98
N SER A 337 4.57 14.51 -13.29
CA SER A 337 4.97 15.89 -13.02
C SER A 337 6.42 16.15 -13.42
N GLU A 338 6.81 17.43 -13.53
CA GLU A 338 8.18 17.83 -13.86
C GLU A 338 9.20 17.31 -12.84
N LYS A 339 8.81 17.16 -11.57
CA LYS A 339 9.67 16.60 -10.52
C LYS A 339 9.99 15.13 -10.76
N ASP A 340 9.09 14.40 -11.43
CA ASP A 340 9.25 12.96 -11.69
C ASP A 340 10.16 12.68 -12.89
N LYS A 341 10.64 13.70 -13.61
CA LYS A 341 11.56 13.53 -14.75
C LYS A 341 12.96 13.10 -14.32
N ASN A 342 13.34 13.39 -13.08
CA ASN A 342 14.64 13.01 -12.56
C ASN A 342 14.62 11.53 -12.13
N VAL A 343 14.97 10.64 -13.06
CA VAL A 343 14.99 9.19 -12.84
C VAL A 343 16.42 8.65 -12.88
N SER A 344 16.74 7.75 -11.96
CA SER A 344 18.06 7.12 -11.84
C SER A 344 18.23 5.98 -12.86
N ILE A 345 18.08 6.28 -14.16
CA ILE A 345 18.21 5.31 -15.26
C ILE A 345 19.48 5.60 -16.06
N ASN A 346 20.37 4.60 -16.19
CA ASN A 346 21.60 4.70 -16.98
C ASN A 346 21.48 4.10 -18.40
N LYS A 347 20.32 3.53 -18.74
CA LYS A 347 19.97 3.04 -20.08
C LYS A 347 19.52 4.18 -20.98
N PRO A 348 19.56 4.05 -22.32
CA PRO A 348 18.90 4.99 -23.20
C PRO A 348 17.40 5.11 -22.84
N TYR A 349 16.93 6.30 -22.48
CA TYR A 349 15.52 6.49 -22.10
C TYR A 349 14.86 7.68 -22.80
N LYS A 350 13.54 7.61 -22.93
CA LYS A 350 12.67 8.70 -23.37
C LYS A 350 11.71 9.05 -22.24
N LEU A 351 11.57 10.36 -21.99
CA LEU A 351 10.57 10.91 -21.09
C LEU A 351 9.30 11.21 -21.90
N LEU A 352 8.17 10.71 -21.43
CA LEU A 352 6.86 10.89 -22.05
C LEU A 352 5.88 11.40 -20.99
N ASN A 353 4.97 12.29 -21.36
CA ASN A 353 3.91 12.70 -20.45
C ASN A 353 2.86 11.57 -20.34
N VAL A 354 2.52 11.16 -19.12
CA VAL A 354 1.50 10.13 -18.89
C VAL A 354 0.09 10.59 -19.30
N GLU A 355 -0.20 11.89 -19.25
CA GLU A 355 -1.49 12.43 -19.70
C GLU A 355 -1.68 12.23 -21.21
N ASP A 356 -0.62 12.39 -22.01
CA ASP A 356 -0.65 12.13 -23.46
C ASP A 356 -0.94 10.65 -23.75
N LEU A 357 -0.39 9.74 -22.94
CA LEU A 357 -0.72 8.31 -23.01
C LEU A 357 -2.22 8.10 -22.74
N TRP A 358 -2.75 8.64 -21.66
CA TRP A 358 -4.17 8.47 -21.33
C TRP A 358 -5.09 9.05 -22.39
N LYS A 359 -4.74 10.20 -22.97
CA LYS A 359 -5.43 10.78 -24.11
C LYS A 359 -5.43 9.87 -25.33
N SER A 360 -4.29 9.28 -25.68
CA SER A 360 -4.19 8.33 -26.80
C SER A 360 -5.05 7.07 -26.62
N LEU A 361 -5.38 6.73 -25.36
CA LEU A 361 -6.17 5.56 -24.98
C LEU A 361 -7.64 5.89 -24.68
N ASP A 362 -8.11 7.11 -24.93
CA ASP A 362 -9.44 7.62 -24.51
C ASP A 362 -9.73 7.39 -23.01
N ALA A 363 -8.69 7.53 -22.19
CA ALA A 363 -8.68 7.19 -20.77
C ALA A 363 -8.43 8.43 -19.88
N GLU A 364 -8.57 9.63 -20.41
CA GLU A 364 -8.43 10.87 -19.64
C GLU A 364 -9.44 10.94 -18.49
N LYS A 365 -9.01 11.53 -17.37
CA LYS A 365 -9.91 11.77 -16.24
C LYS A 365 -10.95 12.80 -16.65
N LYS A 366 -12.22 12.42 -16.56
CA LYS A 366 -13.34 13.36 -16.75
C LYS A 366 -13.30 14.41 -15.66
N LYS A 367 -13.19 15.68 -16.05
CA LYS A 367 -13.31 16.84 -15.15
C LYS A 367 -14.74 17.35 -15.25
N TYR A 368 -15.39 17.54 -14.11
CA TYR A 368 -16.72 18.13 -14.02
C TYR A 368 -16.63 19.46 -13.29
N ASN A 369 -17.50 20.39 -13.68
CA ASN A 369 -17.79 21.60 -12.94
C ASN A 369 -19.31 21.77 -12.96
N CYS A 370 -19.95 21.32 -11.89
CA CYS A 370 -21.41 21.18 -11.84
C CYS A 370 -22.11 22.47 -11.41
N SER A 371 -21.35 23.47 -10.92
CA SER A 371 -21.84 24.78 -10.49
C SER A 371 -23.13 24.69 -9.66
N TYR A 372 -23.12 23.83 -8.63
CA TYR A 372 -24.29 23.67 -7.76
C TYR A 372 -24.61 25.01 -7.08
N PRO A 373 -25.90 25.37 -6.94
CA PRO A 373 -26.30 26.63 -6.32
C PRO A 373 -26.07 26.56 -4.82
N ILE A 374 -24.90 27.05 -4.38
CA ILE A 374 -24.53 27.18 -2.97
C ILE A 374 -24.69 28.65 -2.59
N PRO A 375 -25.66 29.02 -1.75
CA PRO A 375 -25.89 30.41 -1.36
C PRO A 375 -24.67 31.01 -0.66
N ASP A 376 -24.37 32.27 -0.96
CA ASP A 376 -23.44 33.08 -0.17
C ASP A 376 -24.18 33.66 1.04
N ASP A 377 -24.41 32.80 2.04
CA ASP A 377 -25.20 33.09 3.23
C ASP A 377 -24.42 32.69 4.50
N PRO A 378 -24.34 33.54 5.54
CA PRO A 378 -23.65 33.21 6.80
C PRO A 378 -24.14 31.93 7.48
N MET A 379 -25.37 31.48 7.20
CA MET A 379 -25.90 30.20 7.67
C MET A 379 -25.22 29.00 6.99
N VAL A 380 -24.85 29.12 5.71
CA VAL A 380 -24.09 28.08 5.00
C VAL A 380 -22.70 27.92 5.62
N ASP A 381 -22.07 29.01 6.06
CA ASP A 381 -20.79 28.95 6.77
C ASP A 381 -20.89 28.16 8.08
N LYS A 382 -21.96 28.36 8.85
CA LYS A 382 -22.23 27.56 10.05
C LYS A 382 -22.41 26.07 9.73
N PHE A 383 -23.09 25.72 8.63
CA PHE A 383 -23.18 24.32 8.21
C PHE A 383 -21.82 23.75 7.81
N ILE A 384 -20.97 24.54 7.13
CA ILE A 384 -19.61 24.13 6.79
C ILE A 384 -18.77 23.89 8.05
N GLU A 385 -18.87 24.75 9.06
CA GLU A 385 -18.23 24.53 10.37
C GLU A 385 -18.69 23.21 10.99
N VAL A 386 -19.99 22.94 10.97
CA VAL A 386 -20.55 21.66 11.45
C VAL A 386 -19.99 20.48 10.63
N PHE A 387 -19.99 20.56 9.30
CA PHE A 387 -19.47 19.47 8.45
C PHE A 387 -17.99 19.21 8.70
N ASN A 388 -17.20 20.25 8.95
CA ASN A 388 -15.80 20.12 9.34
C ASN A 388 -15.61 19.52 10.74
N ALA A 389 -16.50 19.83 11.69
CA ALA A 389 -16.48 19.19 13.00
C ALA A 389 -16.83 17.69 12.90
N LEU A 390 -17.86 17.35 12.11
CA LEU A 390 -18.31 15.98 11.88
C LEU A 390 -17.37 15.16 11.02
N SER A 391 -16.58 15.80 10.16
CA SER A 391 -15.63 15.13 9.30
C SER A 391 -14.38 14.67 10.03
N PHE A 392 -14.04 15.24 11.20
CA PHE A 392 -12.77 15.01 11.90
C PHE A 392 -11.51 15.30 11.06
N ASP A 393 -11.67 15.98 9.91
CA ASP A 393 -10.63 16.43 8.99
C ASP A 393 -11.01 17.82 8.46
N PRO A 394 -10.87 18.87 9.30
CA PRO A 394 -11.29 20.21 8.92
C PRO A 394 -10.47 20.72 7.74
N ILE A 395 -11.17 21.18 6.72
CA ILE A 395 -10.60 21.72 5.48
C ILE A 395 -11.23 23.09 5.15
N PRO A 396 -10.51 23.96 4.41
CA PRO A 396 -11.05 25.26 3.99
C PRO A 396 -12.36 25.14 3.20
N LYS A 397 -13.26 26.12 3.40
CA LYS A 397 -14.57 26.20 2.72
C LYS A 397 -14.42 26.07 1.20
N GLU A 398 -13.45 26.74 0.62
CA GLU A 398 -13.19 26.76 -0.82
C GLU A 398 -12.90 25.35 -1.33
N LYS A 399 -12.09 24.56 -0.58
CA LYS A 399 -11.81 23.17 -0.95
C LYS A 399 -13.04 22.27 -0.88
N ILE A 400 -13.94 22.51 0.07
CA ILE A 400 -15.21 21.76 0.18
C ILE A 400 -16.07 22.07 -1.05
N ILE A 401 -16.23 23.35 -1.37
CA ILE A 401 -17.04 23.82 -2.50
C ILE A 401 -16.47 23.31 -3.83
N ASP A 402 -15.16 23.37 -4.02
CA ASP A 402 -14.48 22.84 -5.20
C ASP A 402 -14.70 21.34 -5.36
N GLU A 403 -14.57 20.57 -4.26
CA GLU A 403 -14.82 19.12 -4.28
C GLU A 403 -16.28 18.83 -4.64
N VAL A 404 -17.24 19.50 -4.00
CA VAL A 404 -18.68 19.38 -4.28
C VAL A 404 -18.97 19.65 -5.76
N ASN A 405 -18.45 20.74 -6.32
CA ASN A 405 -18.67 21.10 -7.71
C ASN A 405 -17.99 20.15 -8.71
N SER A 406 -16.98 19.39 -8.28
CA SER A 406 -16.31 18.39 -9.11
C SER A 406 -17.08 17.07 -9.27
N ILE A 407 -18.17 16.87 -8.52
CA ILE A 407 -18.91 15.60 -8.45
C ILE A 407 -20.24 15.71 -9.22
N PRO A 408 -20.42 14.99 -10.33
CA PRO A 408 -21.65 15.03 -11.12
C PRO A 408 -22.84 14.38 -10.42
N GLN A 409 -24.07 14.82 -10.75
CA GLN A 409 -25.29 14.42 -10.05
C GLN A 409 -25.49 12.90 -9.94
N PHE A 410 -25.21 12.13 -10.99
CA PHE A 410 -25.34 10.67 -10.92
C PHE A 410 -24.44 10.04 -9.84
N LYS A 411 -23.26 10.63 -9.60
CA LYS A 411 -22.35 10.19 -8.55
C LYS A 411 -22.82 10.69 -7.17
N VAL A 412 -23.37 11.90 -7.10
CA VAL A 412 -24.04 12.41 -5.89
C VAL A 412 -25.17 11.48 -5.47
N ASP A 413 -25.99 11.01 -6.43
CA ASP A 413 -27.12 10.13 -6.14
C ASP A 413 -26.64 8.78 -5.59
N GLN A 414 -25.58 8.21 -6.18
CA GLN A 414 -24.93 7.00 -5.67
C GLN A 414 -24.42 7.20 -4.24
N LEU A 415 -23.71 8.30 -3.98
CA LEU A 415 -23.14 8.61 -2.65
C LEU A 415 -24.24 8.82 -1.61
N CYS A 416 -25.29 9.55 -1.94
CA CYS A 416 -26.42 9.78 -1.04
C CYS A 416 -27.16 8.49 -0.71
N ALA A 417 -27.30 7.58 -1.67
CA ALA A 417 -27.89 6.26 -1.42
C ALA A 417 -27.04 5.43 -0.45
N MET A 418 -25.70 5.46 -0.57
CA MET A 418 -24.81 4.79 0.39
C MET A 418 -24.92 5.39 1.79
N VAL A 419 -24.96 6.73 1.89
CA VAL A 419 -25.14 7.43 3.17
C VAL A 419 -26.48 7.10 3.81
N ARG A 420 -27.57 7.11 3.02
CA ARG A 420 -28.90 6.74 3.50
C ARG A 420 -28.93 5.32 4.07
N LYS A 421 -28.35 4.36 3.35
CA LYS A 421 -28.27 2.97 3.80
C LYS A 421 -27.54 2.86 5.14
N GLU A 422 -26.41 3.54 5.30
CA GLU A 422 -25.68 3.56 6.57
C GLU A 422 -26.51 4.18 7.71
N LEU A 423 -27.23 5.27 7.43
CA LEU A 423 -28.13 5.88 8.43
C LEU A 423 -29.30 4.95 8.82
N GLU A 424 -29.82 4.16 7.88
CA GLU A 424 -30.83 3.13 8.15
C GLU A 424 -30.26 2.02 9.04
N GLU A 425 -29.06 1.52 8.73
CA GLU A 425 -28.37 0.52 9.57
C GLU A 425 -28.07 1.07 10.99
N GLN A 426 -27.69 2.34 11.10
CA GLN A 426 -27.50 2.99 12.40
C GLN A 426 -28.80 3.10 13.19
N LYS A 427 -29.92 3.41 12.51
CA LYS A 427 -31.25 3.46 13.15
C LYS A 427 -31.65 2.08 13.69
N GLU A 428 -31.36 1.01 12.96
CA GLU A 428 -31.60 -0.37 13.42
C GLU A 428 -30.78 -0.75 14.65
N ARG A 429 -29.56 -0.22 14.79
CA ARG A 429 -28.71 -0.39 15.99
C ARG A 429 -29.22 0.38 17.21
N GLY A 430 -30.15 1.32 17.01
CA GLY A 430 -30.73 2.16 18.06
C GLY A 430 -29.96 3.47 18.28
N ASN A 431 -30.48 4.32 19.17
CA ASN A 431 -29.86 5.61 19.47
C ASN A 431 -28.48 5.41 20.13
N PRO A 432 -27.47 6.24 19.77
CA PRO A 432 -26.15 6.16 20.40
C PRO A 432 -26.28 6.42 21.91
N LYS A 433 -25.64 5.57 22.71
CA LYS A 433 -25.72 5.60 24.18
C LYS A 433 -24.77 6.59 24.82
N ASN A 434 -23.76 7.03 24.07
CA ASN A 434 -22.70 7.91 24.54
C ASN A 434 -22.09 8.67 23.35
N GLU A 435 -21.22 9.63 23.66
CA GLU A 435 -20.52 10.45 22.67
C GLU A 435 -19.66 9.60 21.71
N ASP A 436 -19.03 8.53 22.19
CA ASP A 436 -18.18 7.68 21.36
C ASP A 436 -18.97 6.89 20.31
N GLU A 437 -20.15 6.40 20.66
CA GLU A 437 -21.08 5.76 19.70
C GLU A 437 -21.61 6.79 18.68
N LEU A 438 -21.92 8.01 19.11
CA LEU A 438 -22.34 9.08 18.22
C LEU A 438 -21.23 9.46 17.22
N ILE A 439 -20.00 9.67 17.72
CA ILE A 439 -18.81 9.94 16.89
C ILE A 439 -18.58 8.81 15.89
N ARG A 440 -18.74 7.55 16.31
CA ARG A 440 -18.61 6.39 15.44
C ARG A 440 -19.60 6.43 14.28
N GLY A 441 -20.86 6.79 14.54
CA GLY A 441 -21.87 6.95 13.49
C GLY A 441 -21.46 7.96 12.42
N PHE A 442 -20.89 9.11 12.80
CA PHE A 442 -20.36 10.09 11.84
C PHE A 442 -19.10 9.59 11.12
N ASN A 443 -18.24 8.81 11.77
CA ASN A 443 -17.06 8.22 11.14
C ASN A 443 -17.42 7.21 10.05
N GLU A 444 -18.48 6.42 10.22
CA GLU A 444 -18.95 5.51 9.17
C GLU A 444 -19.38 6.25 7.90
N ILE A 445 -20.05 7.41 8.07
CA ILE A 445 -20.39 8.30 6.95
C ILE A 445 -19.10 8.81 6.29
N SER A 446 -18.13 9.28 7.08
CA SER A 446 -16.84 9.74 6.57
C SER A 446 -16.06 8.66 5.83
N ARG A 447 -16.13 7.40 6.29
CA ARG A 447 -15.53 6.23 5.61
C ARG A 447 -16.14 6.00 4.23
N ILE A 448 -17.44 6.22 4.03
CA ILE A 448 -18.05 6.19 2.68
C ILE A 448 -17.31 7.15 1.75
N GLY A 449 -17.12 8.41 2.18
CA GLY A 449 -16.42 9.42 1.40
C GLY A 449 -15.00 8.97 1.05
N LEU A 450 -14.22 8.54 2.04
CA LEU A 450 -12.84 8.13 1.83
C LEU A 450 -12.71 6.89 0.94
N ARG A 451 -13.63 5.92 1.03
CA ARG A 451 -13.67 4.74 0.14
C ARG A 451 -13.91 5.13 -1.31
N GLU A 452 -14.76 6.13 -1.54
CA GLU A 452 -15.17 6.61 -2.86
C GLU A 452 -14.29 7.75 -3.41
N GLY A 453 -13.30 8.21 -2.64
CA GLY A 453 -12.40 9.28 -3.06
C GLY A 453 -13.00 10.68 -2.96
N VAL A 454 -13.93 10.89 -2.03
CA VAL A 454 -14.60 12.17 -1.71
C VAL A 454 -14.23 12.61 -0.30
N LEU A 455 -13.89 13.89 -0.13
CA LEU A 455 -13.59 14.44 1.19
C LEU A 455 -14.82 14.35 2.12
N PRO A 456 -14.68 13.92 3.39
CA PRO A 456 -15.85 13.70 4.23
C PRO A 456 -16.72 14.95 4.43
N SER A 457 -16.14 16.14 4.63
CA SER A 457 -16.90 17.40 4.72
C SER A 457 -17.74 17.67 3.46
N ALA A 458 -17.20 17.34 2.27
CA ALA A 458 -17.92 17.49 1.01
C ALA A 458 -19.06 16.47 0.88
N LEU A 459 -18.88 15.24 1.38
CA LEU A 459 -19.94 14.24 1.40
C LEU A 459 -21.13 14.66 2.30
N PHE A 460 -20.85 15.19 3.50
CA PHE A 460 -21.90 15.73 4.38
C PHE A 460 -22.67 16.87 3.71
N MET A 461 -21.96 17.77 3.03
CA MET A 461 -22.57 18.87 2.28
C MET A 461 -23.45 18.34 1.13
N LEU A 462 -22.94 17.43 0.30
CA LEU A 462 -23.69 16.82 -0.80
C LEU A 462 -24.97 16.15 -0.32
N TYR A 463 -24.89 15.36 0.75
CA TYR A 463 -26.04 14.69 1.33
C TYR A 463 -27.06 15.70 1.84
N THR A 464 -26.63 16.73 2.57
CA THR A 464 -27.51 17.78 3.10
C THR A 464 -28.23 18.54 1.98
N MET A 465 -27.51 18.91 0.92
CA MET A 465 -28.08 19.59 -0.25
C MET A 465 -29.13 18.74 -0.98
N ASN A 466 -28.99 17.41 -0.94
CA ASN A 466 -29.86 16.48 -1.65
C ASN A 466 -30.87 15.75 -0.74
N ALA A 467 -30.84 15.97 0.58
CA ALA A 467 -31.61 15.21 1.56
C ALA A 467 -33.12 15.20 1.27
N LYS A 468 -33.67 16.27 0.67
CA LYS A 468 -35.09 16.33 0.28
C LYS A 468 -35.50 15.24 -0.72
N LYS A 469 -34.58 14.79 -1.60
CA LYS A 469 -34.84 13.69 -2.55
C LYS A 469 -34.88 12.32 -1.88
N TYR A 470 -34.46 12.24 -0.62
CA TYR A 470 -34.30 11.00 0.14
C TYR A 470 -35.16 11.01 1.42
N LYS A 471 -36.10 11.95 1.55
CA LYS A 471 -37.15 11.97 2.56
C LYS A 471 -38.35 11.20 2.02
N ASP A 472 -38.32 9.88 2.15
CA ASP A 472 -39.50 9.00 2.07
C ASP A 472 -39.33 7.86 3.05
#